data_AF-A0A3D4CLG0-F1
#
_entry.id   AF-A0A3D4CLG0-F1
#
_cell.length_a   1.000
_cell.length_b   1.000
_cell.length_c   1.000
_cell.angle_alpha   90.00
_cell.angle_beta   90.00
_cell.angle_gamma   90.00
#
_symmetry.space_group_name_H-M   'P 1'
#
loop_
_entity.id
_entity.type
_entity.pdbx_description
1 polymer ?
#
loop_
_entity_poly.entity_id
_entity_poly.type
_entity_poly.pdbx_seq_one_letter_code
_entity_poly.pdbx_strand_id
1 'polypeptide(L)' 'MSNHKYIVTGIGTDVGKTIVSAILAEKLKADYWKPVQAGNEQTDSNTV' A
#
# COMPACT_ATOMS: atom_id res chain seq x y z
N MET A 1 14.24 -14.44 14.11
CA MET A 1 13.40 -13.23 13.97
C MET A 1 11.97 -13.64 13.64
N SER A 2 10.98 -13.17 14.39
CA SER A 2 9.57 -13.27 14.03
C SER A 2 9.27 -12.31 12.87
N ASN A 3 8.91 -12.85 11.71
CA ASN A 3 8.61 -12.06 10.52
C ASN A 3 7.14 -11.64 10.53
N HIS A 4 6.87 -10.37 10.85
CA HIS A 4 5.51 -9.85 10.98
C HIS A 4 5.01 -9.37 9.62
N LYS A 5 3.86 -9.89 9.17
CA LYS A 5 3.19 -9.48 7.93
C LYS A 5 1.93 -8.69 8.28
N TYR A 6 1.83 -7.49 7.72
CA TYR A 6 0.68 -6.62 7.89
C TYR A 6 -0.13 -6.56 6.59
N ILE A 7 -1.45 -6.58 6.69
CA ILE A 7 -2.36 -6.44 5.55
C ILE A 7 -3.18 -5.17 5.75
N VAL A 8 -3.11 -4.26 4.78
CA VAL A 8 -3.91 -3.03 4.75
C VAL A 8 -5.08 -3.26 3.80
N THR A 9 -6.30 -3.25 4.32
CA THR A 9 -7.55 -3.41 3.55
C THR A 9 -8.45 -2.18 3.69
N GLY A 10 -9.46 -2.05 2.84
CA GLY A 10 -10.43 -0.96 2.91
C GLY A 10 -11.56 -1.12 1.89
N ILE A 11 -12.76 -0.71 2.29
CA ILE A 11 -14.04 -1.00 1.63
C ILE A 11 -14.29 -0.23 0.33
N GLY A 12 -13.63 0.92 0.13
CA GLY A 12 -13.83 1.78 -1.03
C GLY A 12 -12.58 1.91 -1.90
N THR A 13 -12.75 2.26 -3.17
CA THR A 13 -11.67 2.76 -4.03
C THR A 13 -11.25 4.16 -3.58
N ASP A 14 -9.98 4.53 -3.80
CA ASP A 14 -9.46 5.87 -3.49
C ASP A 14 -9.52 6.33 -2.02
N VAL A 15 -9.82 5.43 -1.08
CA VAL A 15 -9.83 5.73 0.37
C VAL A 15 -8.43 5.87 1.00
N GLY A 16 -7.37 6.02 0.19
CA GLY A 16 -6.00 6.24 0.68
C GLY A 16 -5.21 4.98 1.10
N LYS A 17 -5.65 3.77 0.72
CA LYS A 17 -4.94 2.51 1.05
C LYS A 17 -3.48 2.50 0.60
N THR A 18 -3.17 3.05 -0.57
CA THR A 18 -1.79 3.12 -1.08
C THR A 18 -0.92 3.98 -0.18
N ILE A 19 -1.38 5.19 0.15
CA ILE A 19 -0.64 6.15 1.00
C ILE A 19 -0.40 5.56 2.38
N VAL A 20 -1.43 5.01 3.02
CA VAL A 20 -1.32 4.40 4.35
C VAL A 20 -0.32 3.24 4.34
N SER A 21 -0.37 2.39 3.31
CA SER A 21 0.54 1.26 3.20
C SER A 21 2.00 1.69 2.96
N ALA A 22 2.22 2.76 2.19
CA ALA A 22 3.55 3.32 1.97
C ALA A 22 4.15 3.90 3.26
N ILE A 23 3.36 4.67 4.02
CA ILE A 23 3.76 5.22 5.32
C ILE A 23 4.12 4.10 6.30
N LEU A 24 3.31 3.04 6.35
CA LEU A 24 3.57 1.88 7.22
C LEU A 24 4.85 1.15 6.80
N ALA A 25 5.06 0.93 5.51
CA ALA A 25 6.28 0.30 4.99
C ALA A 25 7.53 1.10 5.36
N GLU A 26 7.52 2.42 5.18
CA GLU A 26 8.62 3.31 5.57
C GLU A 26 8.86 3.27 7.08
N LYS A 27 7.81 3.42 7.89
CA LYS A 27 7.93 3.47 9.36
C LYS A 27 8.43 2.15 9.95
N LEU A 28 8.02 1.02 9.37
CA LEU A 28 8.39 -0.32 9.82
C LEU A 28 9.66 -0.85 9.16
N LYS A 29 10.23 -0.11 8.19
CA LYS A 29 11.31 -0.59 7.32
C LYS A 29 10.98 -1.97 6.72
N ALA A 30 9.72 -2.13 6.30
CA ALA A 30 9.19 -3.36 5.74
C ALA A 30 9.08 -3.24 4.22
N ASP A 31 9.10 -4.37 3.55
CA ASP A 31 8.87 -4.42 2.11
C ASP A 31 7.39 -4.10 1.80
N TYR A 32 7.18 -3.13 0.91
CA TYR A 32 5.85 -2.84 0.37
C TYR A 32 5.50 -3.86 -0.71
N TRP A 33 4.37 -4.55 -0.55
CA TRP A 33 3.88 -5.53 -1.53
C TRP A 33 2.42 -5.28 -1.87
N LYS A 34 2.14 -5.10 -3.17
CA LYS A 34 0.79 -4.91 -3.72
C LYS A 34 0.57 -5.92 -4.86
N PRO A 35 -0.14 -7.04 -4.61
CA PRO A 35 -0.25 -8.11 -5.61
C PRO A 35 -1.12 -7.75 -6.81
N VAL A 36 -2.25 -7.09 -6.57
CA VAL A 36 -3.24 -6.74 -7.60
C VAL A 36 -3.91 -5.43 -7.19
N GLN A 37 -3.98 -4.48 -8.11
CA GLN A 37 -4.69 -3.22 -7.93
C GLN A 37 -6.01 -3.26 -8.70
N ALA A 38 -7.13 -3.27 -7.97
CA ALA A 38 -8.47 -3.07 -8.54
C ALA A 38 -8.80 -1.56 -8.48
N GLY A 39 -8.32 -0.81 -9.48
CA GLY A 39 -8.45 0.64 -9.61
C GLY A 39 -7.57 1.13 -10.77
N ASN A 40 -7.83 2.32 -11.31
CA ASN A 40 -7.08 2.84 -12.45
C ASN A 40 -5.57 2.83 -12.14
N GLU A 41 -4.75 2.18 -12.97
CA GLU A 41 -3.30 1.97 -12.73
C GLU A 41 -2.51 3.30 -12.70
N GLN A 42 -3.13 4.37 -13.23
CA GLN A 42 -2.51 5.67 -13.46
C GLN A 42 -2.45 6.57 -12.22
N THR A 43 -3.22 6.27 -11.16
CA THR A 43 -3.33 7.16 -9.99
C THR A 43 -2.20 6.97 -8.98
N ASP A 44 -1.58 5.79 -8.92
CA ASP A 44 -0.54 5.47 -7.93
C ASP A 44 0.90 5.69 -8.44
N SER A 45 1.08 5.94 -9.75
CA SER A 45 2.41 6.09 -10.40
C SER A 45 2.68 7.49 -10.95
N ASN A 46 1.92 8.51 -10.55
CA ASN A 46 2.20 9.88 -10.99
C ASN A 46 3.47 10.40 -10.31
N THR A 47 4.61 10.13 -10.95
CA THR A 47 5.87 10.83 -10.72
C THR A 47 5.77 12.13 -11.50
N VAL A 48 5.44 13.22 -10.81
CA VAL A 48 5.69 14.59 -11.31
C VAL A 48 7.09 15.03 -10.93
#